data_AF-A0A8T5MY13-F1
#
_entry.id   AF-A0A8T5MY13-F1
#
_cell.length_a   1.000
_cell.length_b   1.000
_cell.length_c   1.000
_cell.angle_alpha   90.00
_cell.angle_beta   90.00
_cell.angle_gamma   90.00
#
_symmetry.space_group_name_H-M   'P 1'
#
loop_
_entity.id
_entity.type
_entity.pdbx_description
1 polymer ?
#
loop_
_entity_poly.entity_id
_entity_poly.type
_entity_poly.pdbx_seq_one_letter_code
_entity_poly.pdbx_strand_id
1 'polypeptide(L)'
;MLELKSTEFKTFFLLQFTKELINNSGGTEILELKNLLKERLKEKEDKIKEIIQKKEINHEIARDIKGLPLLKPKIITEIFPKKKNIIPQSTNITGKPIQYILKIPQPKIPPQFQYLKPIPTQKQIDLSKLNPLIKDPQVKIIECNGVDQNIIVKGNMGTKKTNIILNKIEIDNVIKKFSEETRIPVQGGVFKVAIGKLIFSAIISEVISSKFIINKMAYQPAPVLRR
;
A
#
# COMPACT_ATOMS: atom_id res chain seq x y z
N MET A 1 19.46 20.70 45.25
CA MET A 1 18.54 20.50 46.41
C MET A 1 18.13 19.04 46.67
N LEU A 2 18.52 18.04 45.84
CA LEU A 2 18.18 16.61 46.03
C LEU A 2 19.35 15.73 46.47
N GLU A 3 20.56 16.29 46.62
CA GLU A 3 21.79 15.51 46.83
C GLU A 3 21.97 15.00 48.27
N LEU A 4 21.26 15.57 49.25
CA LEU A 4 21.40 15.23 50.68
C LEU A 4 20.32 14.28 51.23
N LYS A 5 19.53 13.61 50.38
CA LYS A 5 18.49 12.69 50.86
C LYS A 5 18.98 11.23 50.91
N SER A 6 18.55 10.51 51.95
CA SER A 6 18.82 9.09 52.13
C SER A 6 18.37 8.29 50.90
N THR A 7 19.08 7.20 50.62
CA THR A 7 18.79 6.29 49.51
C THR A 7 17.36 5.75 49.59
N GLU A 8 16.86 5.50 50.80
CA GLU A 8 15.50 5.05 51.09
C GLU A 8 14.42 6.05 50.66
N PHE A 9 14.66 7.35 50.85
CA PHE A 9 13.71 8.36 50.39
C PHE A 9 13.64 8.40 48.86
N LYS A 10 14.78 8.23 48.18
CA LYS A 10 14.84 8.23 46.72
C LYS A 10 14.09 7.03 46.14
N THR A 11 14.25 5.85 46.73
CA THR A 11 13.52 4.64 46.29
C THR A 11 12.03 4.77 46.55
N PHE A 12 11.63 5.24 47.74
CA PHE A 12 10.23 5.48 48.07
C PHE A 12 9.56 6.50 47.13
N PHE A 13 10.22 7.63 46.89
CA PHE A 13 9.71 8.67 46.00
C PHE A 13 9.57 8.16 44.57
N LEU A 14 10.57 7.44 44.04
CA LEU A 14 10.53 6.90 42.69
C LEU A 14 9.38 5.89 42.54
N LEU A 15 9.14 5.04 43.55
CA LEU A 15 8.02 4.11 43.59
C LEU A 15 6.66 4.81 43.59
N GLN A 16 6.48 5.83 44.43
CA GLN A 16 5.22 6.59 44.46
C GLN A 16 4.99 7.38 43.18
N PHE A 17 6.03 8.00 42.65
CA PHE A 17 5.95 8.78 41.43
C PHE A 17 5.61 7.92 40.21
N THR A 18 6.25 6.75 40.07
CA THR A 18 5.91 5.80 38.99
C THR A 18 4.51 5.23 39.12
N LYS A 19 4.06 4.92 40.35
CA LYS A 19 2.68 4.50 40.61
C LYS A 19 1.66 5.55 40.17
N GLU A 20 1.88 6.82 40.52
CA GLU A 20 1.03 7.93 40.09
C GLU A 20 1.08 8.16 38.58
N LEU A 21 2.25 8.02 37.94
CA LEU A 21 2.35 8.09 36.48
C LEU A 21 1.55 6.99 35.79
N ILE A 22 1.60 5.75 36.28
CA ILE A 22 0.83 4.64 35.71
C ILE A 22 -0.68 4.88 35.88
N ASN A 23 -1.10 5.33 37.07
CA ASN A 23 -2.51 5.61 37.35
C ASN A 23 -3.06 6.74 36.47
N ASN A 24 -2.28 7.79 36.22
CA ASN A 24 -2.74 8.99 35.51
C ASN A 24 -2.42 9.01 34.01
N SER A 25 -1.43 8.23 33.53
CA SER A 25 -1.04 8.23 32.12
C SER A 25 -1.67 7.09 31.30
N GLY A 26 -2.11 6.01 31.94
CA GLY A 26 -2.56 4.79 31.24
C GLY A 26 -4.07 4.59 31.12
N GLY A 27 -4.89 5.50 31.68
CA GLY A 27 -6.33 5.29 31.82
C GLY A 27 -7.07 5.05 30.50
N THR A 28 -6.74 5.79 29.44
CA THR A 28 -7.42 5.67 28.13
C THR A 28 -6.90 4.49 27.33
N GLU A 29 -5.58 4.36 27.16
CA GLU A 29 -4.98 3.31 26.33
C GLU A 29 -5.21 1.89 26.89
N ILE A 30 -5.18 1.73 28.22
CA ILE A 30 -5.43 0.42 28.85
C ILE A 30 -6.92 0.04 28.77
N LEU A 31 -7.83 1.02 28.86
CA LEU A 31 -9.26 0.78 28.62
C LEU A 31 -9.54 0.43 27.16
N GLU A 32 -8.92 1.14 26.22
CA GLU A 32 -9.01 0.85 24.78
C GLU A 32 -8.50 -0.57 24.48
N LEU A 33 -7.38 -0.98 25.07
CA LEU A 33 -6.87 -2.35 24.93
C LEU A 33 -7.83 -3.41 25.51
N LYS A 34 -8.42 -3.15 26.69
CA LYS A 34 -9.41 -4.05 27.28
C LYS A 34 -10.66 -4.18 26.41
N ASN A 35 -11.11 -3.08 25.83
CA ASN A 35 -12.26 -3.06 24.92
C ASN A 35 -11.93 -3.85 23.63
N LEU A 36 -10.77 -3.62 23.02
CA LEU A 36 -10.30 -4.37 21.85
C LEU A 36 -10.18 -5.87 22.11
N LEU A 37 -9.69 -6.28 23.29
CA LEU A 37 -9.62 -7.69 23.66
C LEU A 37 -11.01 -8.29 23.81
N LYS A 38 -11.95 -7.56 24.42
CA LYS A 38 -13.34 -8.02 24.59
C LYS A 38 -14.07 -8.18 23.26
N GLU A 39 -13.85 -7.26 22.32
CA GLU A 39 -14.39 -7.37 20.94
C GLU A 39 -13.84 -8.58 20.20
N ARG A 40 -12.52 -8.81 20.24
CA ARG A 40 -11.90 -9.99 19.61
C ARG A 40 -12.40 -11.32 20.18
N LEU A 41 -12.68 -11.37 21.48
CA LEU A 41 -13.26 -12.57 22.11
C LEU A 41 -14.68 -12.81 21.59
N LYS A 42 -15.49 -11.76 21.50
CA LYS A 42 -16.86 -11.84 20.98
C LYS A 42 -16.89 -12.30 19.51
N GLU A 43 -16.02 -11.76 18.66
CA GLU A 43 -15.88 -12.21 17.27
C GLU A 43 -15.51 -13.69 17.13
N LYS A 44 -14.66 -14.20 18.04
CA LYS A 44 -14.29 -15.62 18.05
C LYS A 44 -15.49 -16.49 18.44
N GLU A 45 -16.27 -16.08 19.44
CA GLU A 45 -17.49 -16.79 19.83
C GLU A 45 -18.54 -16.82 18.72
N ASP A 46 -18.73 -15.71 18.01
CA ASP A 46 -19.69 -15.63 16.90
C ASP A 46 -19.26 -16.51 15.71
N LYS A 47 -17.97 -16.53 15.37
CA LYS A 47 -17.42 -17.46 14.36
C LYS A 47 -17.62 -18.93 14.73
N ILE A 48 -17.46 -19.28 16.01
CA ILE A 48 -17.69 -20.65 16.48
C ILE A 48 -19.17 -21.03 16.35
N LYS A 49 -20.10 -20.13 16.68
CA LYS A 49 -21.55 -20.36 16.52
C LYS A 49 -21.94 -20.55 15.06
N GLU A 50 -21.40 -19.76 14.14
CA GLU A 50 -21.65 -19.93 12.70
C GLU A 50 -21.17 -21.30 12.19
N ILE A 51 -20.00 -21.77 12.65
CA ILE A 51 -19.46 -23.07 12.24
C ILE A 51 -20.35 -24.21 12.73
N ILE A 52 -20.91 -24.10 13.94
CA ILE A 52 -21.84 -25.09 14.49
C ILE A 52 -23.14 -25.12 13.66
N GLN A 53 -23.74 -23.97 13.38
CA GLN A 53 -24.97 -23.88 12.56
C GLN A 53 -24.77 -24.44 11.14
N LYS A 54 -23.63 -24.14 10.49
CA LYS A 54 -23.31 -24.67 9.15
C LYS A 54 -23.14 -26.20 9.16
N LYS A 55 -22.64 -26.79 10.25
CA LYS A 55 -22.51 -28.24 10.39
C LYS A 55 -23.87 -28.93 10.56
N GLU A 56 -24.81 -28.31 11.28
CA GLU A 56 -26.17 -28.85 11.46
C GLU A 56 -26.94 -28.86 10.13
N ILE A 57 -26.90 -27.76 9.36
CA ILE A 57 -27.57 -27.66 8.06
C ILE A 57 -27.02 -28.69 7.06
N ASN A 58 -25.71 -28.89 7.02
CA ASN A 58 -25.10 -29.89 6.14
C ASN A 58 -25.44 -31.34 6.55
N HIS A 59 -25.71 -31.59 7.83
CA HIS A 59 -26.14 -32.90 8.31
C HIS A 59 -27.59 -33.22 7.94
N GLU A 60 -28.47 -32.21 7.82
CA GLU A 60 -29.85 -32.39 7.33
C GLU A 60 -29.86 -32.65 5.81
N ILE A 61 -29.12 -31.87 5.02
CA ILE A 61 -29.05 -32.03 3.56
C ILE A 61 -28.50 -33.41 3.15
N ALA A 62 -27.57 -33.98 3.93
CA ALA A 62 -27.01 -35.31 3.66
C ALA A 62 -27.99 -36.48 3.92
N ARG A 63 -29.07 -36.27 4.71
CA ARG A 63 -30.10 -37.29 4.93
C ARG A 63 -31.13 -37.33 3.80
N ASP A 64 -31.40 -36.21 3.15
CA ASP A 64 -32.41 -36.11 2.09
C ASP A 64 -31.90 -36.51 0.68
N ILE A 65 -30.59 -36.48 0.44
CA ILE A 65 -30.02 -36.76 -0.90
C ILE A 65 -29.89 -38.28 -1.20
N LYS A 66 -30.12 -39.18 -0.24
CA LYS A 66 -30.02 -40.64 -0.47
C LYS A 66 -31.11 -41.24 -1.38
N GLY A 67 -32.05 -40.45 -1.89
CA GLY A 67 -33.19 -40.94 -2.68
C GLY A 67 -33.34 -40.42 -4.11
N LEU A 68 -32.54 -39.46 -4.59
CA LEU A 68 -32.80 -38.85 -5.90
C LEU A 68 -31.98 -39.49 -7.06
N PRO A 69 -32.65 -40.02 -8.10
CA PRO A 69 -31.98 -40.53 -9.29
C PRO A 69 -31.37 -39.39 -10.11
N LEU A 70 -30.07 -39.52 -10.43
CA LEU A 70 -29.34 -38.60 -11.31
C LEU A 70 -29.96 -38.60 -12.72
N LEU A 71 -30.74 -37.56 -13.04
CA LEU A 71 -31.20 -37.27 -14.38
C LEU A 71 -30.06 -36.68 -15.20
N LYS A 72 -29.66 -37.39 -16.26
CA LYS A 72 -28.63 -36.98 -17.21
C LYS A 72 -29.07 -35.68 -17.92
N PRO A 73 -28.20 -34.66 -18.04
CA PRO A 73 -28.55 -33.41 -18.71
C PRO A 73 -28.74 -33.68 -20.21
N LYS A 74 -29.98 -33.49 -20.67
CA LYS A 74 -30.34 -33.55 -22.09
C LYS A 74 -29.88 -32.23 -22.71
N ILE A 75 -28.83 -32.31 -23.53
CA ILE A 75 -28.26 -31.19 -24.28
C ILE A 75 -29.30 -30.76 -25.32
N ILE A 76 -30.02 -29.66 -25.05
CA ILE A 76 -30.91 -29.03 -26.02
C ILE A 76 -30.05 -28.11 -26.88
N THR A 77 -29.82 -28.53 -28.11
CA THR A 77 -29.24 -27.69 -29.18
C THR A 77 -30.37 -26.85 -29.76
N GLU A 78 -30.57 -25.64 -29.23
CA GLU A 78 -31.51 -24.69 -29.82
C GLU A 78 -30.92 -24.13 -31.12
N ILE A 79 -31.55 -24.50 -32.23
CA ILE A 79 -31.29 -24.01 -33.58
C ILE A 79 -31.93 -22.63 -33.69
N PHE A 80 -31.16 -21.58 -33.40
CA PHE A 80 -31.62 -20.20 -33.58
C PHE A 80 -31.72 -19.86 -35.08
N PRO A 81 -32.86 -19.30 -35.55
CA PRO A 81 -33.04 -18.93 -36.94
C PRO A 81 -32.13 -17.77 -37.31
N LYS A 82 -31.31 -17.97 -38.36
CA LYS A 82 -30.45 -16.94 -38.96
C LYS A 82 -31.32 -15.79 -39.51
N LYS A 83 -31.49 -14.72 -38.72
CA LYS A 83 -32.03 -13.45 -39.21
C LYS A 83 -31.09 -12.90 -40.28
N LYS A 84 -31.64 -12.64 -41.47
CA LYS A 84 -30.93 -11.97 -42.57
C LYS A 84 -30.62 -10.55 -42.12
N ASN A 85 -29.34 -10.26 -41.93
CA ASN A 85 -28.85 -8.92 -41.58
C ASN A 85 -29.06 -7.99 -42.78
N ILE A 86 -30.08 -7.15 -42.70
CA ILE A 86 -30.22 -5.97 -43.55
C ILE A 86 -29.12 -5.02 -43.10
N ILE A 87 -28.20 -4.68 -44.01
CA ILE A 87 -27.08 -3.78 -43.76
C ILE A 87 -27.60 -2.35 -43.95
N PRO A 88 -27.83 -1.56 -42.87
CA PRO A 88 -28.05 -0.14 -43.04
C PRO A 88 -26.74 0.48 -43.53
N GLN A 89 -26.77 1.08 -44.71
CA GLN A 89 -25.70 1.96 -45.19
C GLN A 89 -25.71 3.21 -44.33
N SER A 90 -25.03 3.12 -43.17
CA SER A 90 -24.80 4.23 -42.26
C SER A 90 -23.77 5.16 -42.89
N THR A 91 -24.19 6.37 -43.21
CA THR A 91 -23.32 7.47 -43.63
C THR A 91 -22.28 7.74 -42.54
N ASN A 92 -21.03 7.45 -42.88
CA ASN A 92 -19.86 7.45 -42.03
C ASN A 92 -19.56 8.83 -41.42
N ILE A 93 -20.04 9.08 -40.20
CA ILE A 93 -19.38 10.02 -39.28
C ILE A 93 -19.05 9.22 -38.02
N THR A 94 -18.03 8.35 -38.14
CA THR A 94 -17.49 7.55 -37.04
C THR A 94 -16.55 8.41 -36.18
N GLY A 95 -17.04 9.55 -35.71
CA GLY A 95 -16.42 10.27 -34.62
C GLY A 95 -16.69 9.51 -33.33
N LYS A 96 -15.71 8.74 -32.83
CA LYS A 96 -15.82 8.16 -31.49
C LYS A 96 -16.16 9.29 -30.52
N PRO A 97 -17.22 9.18 -29.69
CA PRO A 97 -17.56 10.23 -28.75
C PRO A 97 -16.34 10.49 -27.87
N ILE A 98 -15.82 11.72 -27.94
CA ILE A 98 -14.70 12.16 -27.11
C ILE A 98 -15.22 12.08 -25.67
N GLN A 99 -14.81 11.05 -24.94
CA GLN A 99 -15.09 10.96 -23.52
C GLN A 99 -14.26 12.05 -22.83
N TYR A 100 -14.90 13.18 -22.51
CA TYR A 100 -14.30 14.23 -21.70
C TYR A 100 -14.11 13.70 -20.29
N ILE A 101 -12.93 13.16 -20.01
CA ILE A 101 -12.54 12.84 -18.64
C ILE A 101 -12.28 14.18 -17.94
N LEU A 102 -13.17 14.57 -17.03
CA LEU A 102 -12.95 15.71 -16.13
C LEU A 102 -11.66 15.47 -15.33
N LYS A 103 -10.59 16.19 -15.69
CA LYS A 103 -9.31 16.13 -14.98
C LYS A 103 -9.29 17.23 -13.93
N ILE A 104 -9.35 16.84 -12.66
CA ILE A 104 -9.14 17.77 -11.55
C ILE A 104 -7.70 18.30 -11.65
N PRO A 105 -7.49 19.63 -11.66
CA PRO A 105 -6.16 20.20 -11.68
C PRO A 105 -5.39 19.78 -10.42
N GLN A 106 -4.13 19.36 -10.59
CA GLN A 106 -3.30 18.99 -9.45
C GLN A 106 -2.95 20.24 -8.61
N PRO A 107 -3.03 20.16 -7.28
CA PRO A 107 -2.67 21.28 -6.41
C PRO A 107 -1.20 21.65 -6.63
N LYS A 108 -0.96 22.91 -7.01
CA LYS A 108 0.40 23.46 -7.14
C LYS A 108 0.82 24.05 -5.81
N ILE A 109 2.02 23.71 -5.36
CA ILE A 109 2.65 24.34 -4.19
C ILE A 109 2.82 25.84 -4.50
N PRO A 110 2.36 26.75 -3.61
CA PRO A 110 2.56 28.19 -3.75
C PRO A 110 4.03 28.57 -4.02
N PRO A 111 4.30 29.64 -4.79
CA PRO A 111 5.66 30.07 -5.10
C PRO A 111 6.55 30.23 -3.86
N GLN A 112 5.99 30.76 -2.76
CA GLN A 112 6.76 30.92 -1.53
C GLN A 112 7.27 29.60 -0.96
N PHE A 113 6.60 28.46 -1.17
CA PHE A 113 7.01 27.17 -0.60
C PHE A 113 7.82 26.32 -1.57
N GLN A 114 8.28 26.87 -2.70
CA GLN A 114 9.09 26.12 -3.66
C GLN A 114 10.44 25.67 -3.10
N TYR A 115 10.99 26.39 -2.12
CA TYR A 115 12.23 26.01 -1.42
C TYR A 115 12.10 24.70 -0.63
N LEU A 116 10.87 24.26 -0.31
CA LEU A 116 10.62 22.97 0.34
C LEU A 116 10.78 21.78 -0.63
N LYS A 117 10.85 22.04 -1.94
CA LYS A 117 11.08 20.97 -2.92
C LYS A 117 12.53 20.51 -2.83
N PRO A 118 12.78 19.20 -2.84
CA PRO A 118 14.13 18.68 -2.86
C PRO A 118 14.86 19.14 -4.14
N ILE A 119 16.10 19.60 -3.98
CA ILE A 119 16.96 20.00 -5.09
C ILE A 119 17.70 18.74 -5.58
N PRO A 120 17.73 18.47 -6.90
CA PRO A 120 18.37 17.27 -7.42
C PRO A 120 19.89 17.33 -7.24
N THR A 121 20.43 16.40 -6.44
CA THR A 121 21.88 16.25 -6.23
C THR A 121 22.45 15.13 -7.11
N GLN A 122 23.76 15.12 -7.38
CA GLN A 122 24.42 14.07 -8.18
C GLN A 122 24.73 12.77 -7.40
N LYS A 123 24.22 12.61 -6.18
CA LYS A 123 24.39 11.37 -5.40
C LYS A 123 23.71 10.20 -6.12
N GLN A 124 24.44 9.10 -6.25
CA GLN A 124 23.95 7.84 -6.82
C GLN A 124 23.78 6.83 -5.69
N ILE A 125 22.73 6.02 -5.76
CA ILE A 125 22.44 4.94 -4.81
C ILE A 125 22.36 3.61 -5.57
N ASP A 126 22.94 2.56 -5.00
CA ASP A 126 22.96 1.23 -5.60
C ASP A 126 21.79 0.40 -5.05
N LEU A 127 20.77 0.16 -5.88
CA LEU A 127 19.59 -0.65 -5.56
C LEU A 127 19.63 -2.03 -6.22
N SER A 128 20.82 -2.54 -6.56
CA SER A 128 21.06 -3.88 -7.08
C SER A 128 20.21 -4.19 -8.33
N LYS A 129 19.13 -5.00 -8.22
CA LYS A 129 18.24 -5.38 -9.34
C LYS A 129 17.56 -4.19 -10.03
N LEU A 130 17.37 -3.08 -9.30
CA LEU A 130 16.68 -1.89 -9.82
C LEU A 130 17.59 -0.93 -10.59
N ASN A 131 18.91 -1.13 -10.54
CA ASN A 131 19.88 -0.23 -11.18
C ASN A 131 19.65 -0.01 -12.68
N PRO A 132 19.30 -1.03 -13.50
CA PRO A 132 19.02 -0.81 -14.91
C PRO A 132 17.86 0.16 -15.12
N LEU A 133 16.79 0.02 -14.33
CA LEU A 133 15.61 0.87 -14.40
C LEU A 133 15.92 2.30 -13.94
N ILE A 134 16.85 2.49 -13.02
CA ILE A 134 17.28 3.82 -12.52
C ILE A 134 18.14 4.54 -13.56
N LYS A 135 19.02 3.81 -14.26
CA LYS A 135 19.89 4.38 -15.29
C LYS A 135 19.11 4.76 -16.56
N ASP A 136 17.99 4.10 -16.85
CA ASP A 136 17.18 4.39 -18.04
C ASP A 136 16.48 5.76 -17.98
N PRO A 137 16.79 6.72 -18.87
CA PRO A 137 16.14 8.04 -18.89
C PRO A 137 14.67 8.00 -19.30
N GLN A 138 14.20 6.93 -19.96
CA GLN A 138 12.79 6.82 -20.38
C GLN A 138 11.86 6.48 -19.22
N VAL A 139 12.39 5.87 -18.15
CA VAL A 139 11.64 5.51 -16.94
C VAL A 139 11.59 6.69 -15.98
N LYS A 140 10.37 7.14 -15.64
CA LYS A 140 10.12 8.24 -14.70
C LYS A 140 9.68 7.76 -13.33
N ILE A 141 8.88 6.69 -13.29
CA ILE A 141 8.29 6.14 -12.07
C ILE A 141 8.53 4.63 -12.07
N ILE A 142 8.96 4.11 -10.93
CA ILE A 142 9.10 2.68 -10.67
C ILE A 142 8.21 2.35 -9.48
N GLU A 143 7.27 1.43 -9.66
CA GLU A 143 6.22 1.09 -8.68
C GLU A 143 6.31 -0.39 -8.34
N CYS A 144 6.41 -0.68 -7.04
CA CYS A 144 6.39 -2.02 -6.46
C CYS A 144 5.14 -2.17 -5.58
N ASN A 145 4.25 -3.07 -6.00
CA ASN A 145 2.93 -3.26 -5.39
C ASN A 145 2.90 -4.29 -4.25
N GLY A 146 4.03 -4.94 -3.97
CA GLY A 146 4.19 -5.90 -2.89
C GLY A 146 5.24 -6.96 -3.20
N VAL A 147 5.33 -7.96 -2.31
CA VAL A 147 6.22 -9.12 -2.44
C VAL A 147 5.77 -10.00 -3.59
N ASP A 148 6.72 -10.59 -4.33
CA ASP A 148 6.51 -11.53 -5.44
C ASP A 148 5.70 -10.96 -6.61
N GLN A 149 5.57 -9.63 -6.70
CA GLN A 149 4.89 -8.95 -7.79
C GLN A 149 5.88 -8.32 -8.76
N ASN A 150 5.54 -8.38 -10.06
CA ASN A 150 6.29 -7.70 -11.11
C ASN A 150 6.30 -6.19 -10.92
N ILE A 151 7.49 -5.60 -11.03
CA ILE A 151 7.65 -4.15 -10.94
C ILE A 151 7.02 -3.47 -12.16
N ILE A 152 6.25 -2.41 -11.90
CA ILE A 152 5.61 -1.61 -12.93
C ILE A 152 6.45 -0.35 -13.15
N VAL A 153 6.83 -0.08 -14.39
CA VAL A 153 7.51 1.15 -14.78
C VAL A 153 6.56 2.06 -15.54
N LYS A 154 6.59 3.35 -15.23
CA LYS A 154 5.87 4.39 -15.98
C LYS A 154 6.86 5.43 -16.49
N GLY A 155 6.67 5.88 -17.72
CA GLY A 155 7.61 6.79 -18.34
C GLY A 155 7.11 7.32 -19.68
N ASN A 156 8.04 7.69 -20.55
CA ASN A 156 7.70 8.12 -21.91
C ASN A 156 7.12 6.97 -22.75
N MET A 157 7.44 5.72 -22.41
CA MET A 157 6.91 4.51 -23.06
C MET A 157 5.52 4.07 -22.57
N GLY A 158 4.84 4.89 -21.76
CA GLY A 158 3.61 4.49 -21.07
C GLY A 158 3.88 3.62 -19.84
N THR A 159 2.92 2.76 -19.49
CA THR A 159 2.99 1.84 -18.35
C THR A 159 3.37 0.44 -18.82
N LYS A 160 4.51 -0.09 -18.38
CA LYS A 160 4.96 -1.45 -18.71
C LYS A 160 5.25 -2.26 -17.46
N LYS A 161 4.90 -3.54 -17.48
CA LYS A 161 5.31 -4.52 -16.45
C LYS A 161 6.68 -5.07 -16.82
N THR A 162 7.56 -5.20 -15.82
CA THR A 162 8.90 -5.77 -16.00
C THR A 162 8.94 -7.21 -15.49
N ASN A 163 9.95 -7.99 -15.90
CA ASN A 163 10.15 -9.36 -15.41
C ASN A 163 10.90 -9.41 -14.08
N ILE A 164 11.15 -8.26 -13.45
CA ILE A 164 11.85 -8.18 -12.17
C ILE A 164 10.81 -8.40 -11.07
N ILE A 165 11.08 -9.41 -10.24
CA ILE A 165 10.29 -9.77 -9.05
C ILE A 165 11.19 -9.57 -7.83
N LEU A 166 10.63 -8.97 -6.78
CA LEU A 166 11.34 -8.68 -5.53
C LEU A 166 10.80 -9.52 -4.38
N ASN A 167 11.72 -10.12 -3.63
CA ASN A 167 11.40 -10.82 -2.38
C ASN A 167 11.25 -9.82 -1.24
N LYS A 168 10.60 -10.23 -0.14
CA LYS A 168 10.45 -9.41 1.08
C LYS A 168 11.79 -8.83 1.57
N ILE A 169 12.81 -9.68 1.65
CA ILE A 169 14.17 -9.29 2.07
C ILE A 169 14.77 -8.22 1.15
N GLU A 170 14.54 -8.32 -0.15
CA GLU A 170 15.06 -7.35 -1.12
C GLU A 170 14.36 -6.00 -1.01
N ILE A 171 13.05 -6.00 -0.76
CA ILE A 171 12.27 -4.79 -0.51
C ILE A 171 12.76 -4.10 0.76
N ASP A 172 12.93 -4.86 1.84
CA ASP A 172 13.42 -4.33 3.11
C ASP A 172 14.86 -3.79 2.97
N ASN A 173 15.72 -4.46 2.21
CA ASN A 173 17.07 -3.98 1.88
C ASN A 173 17.06 -2.67 1.08
N VAL A 174 16.13 -2.51 0.13
CA VAL A 174 15.97 -1.25 -0.61
C VAL A 174 15.59 -0.13 0.36
N ILE A 175 14.58 -0.35 1.21
CA ILE A 175 14.15 0.64 2.22
C ILE A 175 15.31 1.01 3.16
N LYS A 176 16.04 -0.01 3.66
CA LYS A 176 17.16 0.18 4.57
C LYS A 176 18.29 1.01 3.93
N LYS A 177 18.64 0.75 2.67
CA LYS A 177 19.63 1.56 1.93
C LYS A 177 19.22 3.03 1.83
N PHE A 178 17.93 3.31 1.55
CA PHE A 178 17.43 4.69 1.55
C PHE A 178 17.50 5.33 2.94
N SER A 179 17.24 4.57 4.01
CA SER A 179 17.34 5.04 5.39
C SER A 179 18.79 5.36 5.78
N GLU A 180 19.74 4.48 5.46
CA GLU A 180 21.16 4.67 5.75
C GLU A 180 21.72 5.92 5.05
N GLU A 181 21.42 6.09 3.76
CA GLU A 181 21.90 7.23 2.96
C GLU A 181 21.28 8.57 3.37
N THR A 182 20.03 8.56 3.86
CA THR A 182 19.34 9.78 4.32
C THR A 182 19.55 10.06 5.80
N ARG A 183 20.03 9.06 6.56
CA ARG A 183 20.07 9.06 8.02
C ARG A 183 18.70 9.26 8.68
N ILE A 184 17.62 8.95 7.97
CA ILE A 184 16.26 9.02 8.50
C ILE A 184 15.85 7.59 8.90
N PRO A 185 15.53 7.34 10.18
CA PRO A 185 15.18 6.00 10.63
C PRO A 185 13.89 5.50 9.98
N VAL A 186 13.84 4.21 9.71
CA VAL A 186 12.64 3.54 9.19
C VAL A 186 11.61 3.41 10.32
N GLN A 187 10.47 4.05 10.17
CA GLN A 187 9.31 3.90 11.06
C GLN A 187 8.13 3.31 10.28
N GLY A 188 7.24 2.59 10.96
CA GLY A 188 6.01 2.08 10.34
C GLY A 188 5.14 3.20 9.77
N GLY A 189 4.41 2.93 8.69
CA GLY A 189 3.57 3.91 8.00
C GLY A 189 4.20 4.43 6.71
N VAL A 190 4.11 5.74 6.47
CA VAL A 190 4.57 6.36 5.21
C VAL A 190 5.99 6.89 5.36
N PHE A 191 6.92 6.31 4.62
CA PHE A 191 8.32 6.72 4.59
C PHE A 191 8.62 7.45 3.27
N LYS A 192 8.92 8.74 3.34
CA LYS A 192 9.17 9.58 2.17
C LYS A 192 10.49 10.32 2.28
N VAL A 193 11.39 10.06 1.35
CA VAL A 193 12.74 10.64 1.34
C VAL A 193 13.18 10.99 -0.08
N ALA A 194 14.17 11.87 -0.19
CA ALA A 194 14.75 12.26 -1.48
C ALA A 194 16.28 12.07 -1.44
N ILE A 195 16.82 11.39 -2.45
CA ILE A 195 18.25 11.14 -2.59
C ILE A 195 18.65 11.42 -4.03
N GLY A 196 19.59 12.35 -4.21
CA GLY A 196 20.08 12.71 -5.54
C GLY A 196 18.93 13.16 -6.44
N LYS A 197 18.65 12.38 -7.49
CA LYS A 197 17.55 12.62 -8.44
C LYS A 197 16.32 11.74 -8.20
N LEU A 198 16.27 11.03 -7.08
CA LEU A 198 15.21 10.06 -6.77
C LEU A 198 14.39 10.54 -5.57
N ILE A 199 13.08 10.44 -5.68
CA ILE A 199 12.13 10.60 -4.59
C ILE A 199 11.59 9.21 -4.29
N PHE A 200 11.91 8.70 -3.10
CA PHE A 200 11.42 7.42 -2.61
C PHE A 200 10.19 7.65 -1.73
N SER A 201 9.14 6.88 -1.96
CA SER A 201 7.92 6.90 -1.15
C SER A 201 7.49 5.47 -0.91
N ALA A 202 7.59 5.01 0.34
CA ALA A 202 7.23 3.66 0.75
C ALA A 202 6.09 3.69 1.76
N ILE A 203 5.23 2.67 1.71
CA ILE A 203 4.26 2.35 2.75
C ILE A 203 4.76 1.07 3.40
N ILE A 204 5.18 1.20 4.64
CA ILE A 204 5.78 0.15 5.45
C ILE A 204 4.71 -0.35 6.40
N SER A 205 4.29 -1.59 6.21
CA SER A 205 3.32 -2.25 7.05
C SER A 205 3.80 -3.66 7.34
N GLU A 206 3.64 -4.08 8.60
CA GLU A 206 3.95 -5.45 9.00
C GLU A 206 2.86 -6.43 8.54
N VAL A 207 1.62 -5.95 8.47
CA VAL A 207 0.43 -6.75 8.13
C VAL A 207 0.25 -6.84 6.62
N ILE A 208 0.48 -5.73 5.92
CA ILE A 208 0.34 -5.62 4.47
C ILE A 208 1.74 -5.50 3.89
N SER A 209 2.11 -6.36 2.95
CA SER A 209 3.43 -6.30 2.30
C SER A 209 3.85 -4.87 1.96
N SER A 210 5.08 -4.49 2.31
CA SER A 210 5.64 -3.17 2.01
C SER A 210 5.53 -2.84 0.53
N LYS A 211 5.08 -1.62 0.22
CA LYS A 211 4.94 -1.10 -1.15
C LYS A 211 5.79 0.13 -1.29
N PHE A 212 6.33 0.39 -2.48
CA PHE A 212 7.10 1.61 -2.70
C PHE A 212 7.00 2.13 -4.13
N ILE A 213 7.27 3.42 -4.26
CA ILE A 213 7.33 4.15 -5.51
C ILE A 213 8.64 4.96 -5.52
N ILE A 214 9.42 4.83 -6.59
CA ILE A 214 10.58 5.67 -6.88
C ILE A 214 10.22 6.59 -8.03
N ASN A 215 10.19 7.90 -7.77
CA ASN A 215 9.99 8.92 -8.78
C ASN A 215 11.34 9.57 -9.13
N LYS A 216 11.69 9.61 -10.42
CA LYS A 216 12.86 10.36 -10.90
C LYS A 216 12.48 11.81 -11.08
N MET A 217 13.26 12.70 -10.47
CA MET A 217 13.14 14.14 -10.68
C MET A 217 13.51 14.47 -12.12
N ALA A 218 12.66 15.25 -12.79
CA ALA A 218 13.07 15.87 -14.04
C ALA A 218 14.19 16.87 -13.74
N TYR A 219 15.24 16.87 -14.55
CA TYR A 219 16.25 17.92 -14.48
C TYR A 219 15.57 19.24 -14.85
N GLN A 220 15.33 20.09 -13.85
CA GLN A 220 14.98 21.48 -14.08
C GLN A 220 16.30 22.24 -14.03
N PRO A 221 16.77 22.82 -15.16
CA PRO A 221 17.88 23.76 -15.07
C PRO A 221 17.49 24.85 -14.08
N ALA A 222 18.44 25.26 -13.21
CA ALA A 222 18.20 26.32 -12.25
C ALA A 222 17.58 27.53 -12.97
N PRO A 223 16.57 28.19 -12.38
CA PRO A 223 15.98 29.36 -13.00
C PRO A 223 17.09 30.38 -13.23
N VAL A 224 17.41 30.63 -14.50
CA VAL A 224 18.37 31.67 -14.87
C VAL A 224 17.77 32.97 -14.39
N LEU A 225 18.36 33.56 -13.35
CA LEU A 225 18.03 34.91 -12.91
C LEU A 225 18.34 35.83 -14.09
N ARG A 226 17.31 36.17 -14.89
CA ARG A 226 17.41 37.24 -15.86
C ARG A 226 17.59 38.52 -15.05
N ARG A 227 18.83 39.03 -15.07
CA ARG A 227 19.18 40.35 -14.52
C ARG A 227 18.60 41.44 -15.41
#